data_AF-A0A7S2Z5V6-F1
#
_entry.id   AF-A0A7S2Z5V6-F1
#
_cell.length_a   1.000
_cell.length_b   1.000
_cell.length_c   1.000
_cell.angle_alpha   90.00
_cell.angle_beta   90.00
_cell.angle_gamma   90.00
#
_symmetry.space_group_name_H-M   'P 1'
#
loop_
_entity.id
_entity.type
_entity.pdbx_description
1 polymer ?
#
loop_
_entity_poly.entity_id
_entity_poly.type
_entity_poly.pdbx_seq_one_letter_code
_entity_poly.pdbx_strand_id
1 'polypeptide(L)'
;MEVTPKVTDLSASGDPASWKTPPSVDKAGLLVQGRTGTLLQCLLDNSHVVDLPFLESNDIHMMQETFGIEAARRVLENEVVKVFGAYGIQVDPRHLSLVSDFMTHSGSFRGCNRTGTIPQFGSPLLQMSFETATQFLRKSVLYNTKDEMQSPSSNIACGQLVTTSGTGVCDLLVDTKKYLAN
;
A
#
# COMPACT_ATOMS: atom_id res chain seq x y z
N MET A 1 -28.79 -25.96 33.50
CA MET A 1 -27.60 -26.09 32.65
C MET A 1 -27.20 -24.68 32.26
N GLU A 2 -26.40 -24.04 33.10
CA GLU A 2 -25.90 -22.69 32.89
C GLU A 2 -24.88 -22.68 31.75
N VAL A 3 -25.09 -21.77 30.80
CA VAL A 3 -24.14 -21.43 29.75
C VAL A 3 -23.44 -20.16 30.20
N THR A 4 -22.14 -20.26 30.48
CA THR A 4 -21.25 -19.09 30.56
C THR A 4 -20.03 -19.38 29.69
N PRO A 5 -19.70 -18.55 28.68
CA PRO A 5 -18.33 -18.48 28.23
C PRO A 5 -17.59 -17.54 29.18
N LYS A 6 -16.64 -18.12 29.92
CA LYS A 6 -15.65 -17.36 30.69
C LYS A 6 -14.91 -16.42 29.73
N VAL A 7 -15.02 -15.12 29.97
CA VAL A 7 -14.03 -14.15 29.53
C VAL A 7 -12.70 -14.57 30.16
N THR A 8 -11.79 -15.11 29.35
CA THR A 8 -10.42 -15.37 29.79
C THR A 8 -9.63 -14.09 29.65
N ASP A 9 -9.38 -13.46 30.80
CA ASP A 9 -8.45 -12.36 30.95
C ASP A 9 -7.05 -12.79 30.47
N LEU A 10 -6.67 -12.38 29.27
CA LEU A 10 -5.26 -12.33 28.86
C LEU A 10 -4.71 -10.99 29.35
N SER A 11 -4.06 -11.05 30.52
CA SER A 11 -3.47 -9.90 31.20
C SER A 11 -2.39 -9.23 30.33
N ALA A 12 -2.77 -8.20 29.57
CA ALA A 12 -1.83 -7.24 29.01
C ALA A 12 -1.65 -6.11 30.02
N SER A 13 -0.42 -5.94 30.50
CA SER A 13 -0.03 -4.84 31.39
C SER A 13 -0.18 -3.49 30.66
N GLY A 14 -1.29 -2.79 30.88
CA GLY A 14 -1.53 -1.46 30.32
C GLY A 14 -2.80 -0.83 30.89
N ASP A 15 -2.77 0.49 31.11
CA ASP A 15 -3.81 1.24 31.81
C ASP A 15 -5.23 1.03 31.24
N PRO A 16 -6.22 0.67 32.09
CA PRO A 16 -7.59 0.35 31.70
C PRO A 16 -8.45 1.58 31.37
N ALA A 17 -7.86 2.76 31.13
CA ALA A 17 -8.59 4.01 30.86
C ALA A 17 -8.50 4.48 29.40
N SER A 18 -7.69 3.80 28.57
CA SER A 18 -7.45 4.20 27.17
C SER A 18 -8.36 3.52 26.15
N TRP A 19 -9.20 2.57 26.57
CA TRP A 19 -10.08 1.80 25.69
C TRP A 19 -11.42 2.54 25.48
N LYS A 20 -11.66 2.97 24.24
CA LYS A 20 -13.01 3.36 23.82
C LYS A 20 -13.85 2.10 23.70
N THR A 21 -15.11 2.18 24.13
CA THR A 21 -16.08 1.08 24.13
C THR A 21 -16.19 0.41 22.74
N PRO A 22 -16.32 -0.92 22.68
CA PRO A 22 -16.42 -1.63 21.42
C PRO A 22 -17.71 -1.22 20.65
N PRO A 23 -17.67 -1.18 19.31
CA PRO A 23 -18.86 -0.95 18.50
C PRO A 23 -19.89 -2.06 18.72
N SER A 24 -21.16 -1.68 18.58
CA SER A 24 -22.37 -2.43 18.92
C SER A 24 -22.35 -3.93 18.57
N VAL A 25 -22.79 -4.71 19.56
CA VAL A 25 -22.84 -6.17 19.63
C VAL A 25 -23.91 -6.72 18.67
N ASP A 26 -23.55 -6.97 17.41
CA ASP A 26 -24.37 -7.79 16.49
C ASP A 26 -23.57 -8.94 15.83
N LYS A 27 -22.27 -9.04 16.08
CA LYS A 27 -21.44 -10.21 15.74
C LYS A 27 -20.54 -10.52 16.93
N ALA A 28 -20.68 -11.70 17.51
CA ALA A 28 -19.85 -12.17 18.62
C ALA A 28 -18.39 -12.36 18.16
N GLY A 29 -17.61 -11.28 18.11
CA GLY A 29 -16.19 -11.30 17.79
C GLY A 29 -15.36 -11.00 19.03
N LEU A 30 -14.26 -11.75 19.23
CA LEU A 30 -13.28 -11.45 20.26
C LEU A 30 -12.33 -10.38 19.73
N LEU A 31 -12.38 -9.17 20.30
CA LEU A 31 -11.39 -8.14 20.04
C LEU A 31 -10.20 -8.34 20.97
N VAL A 32 -9.09 -8.85 20.43
CA VAL A 32 -7.83 -8.97 21.16
C VAL A 32 -6.91 -7.84 20.71
N GLN A 33 -6.54 -6.96 21.65
CA GLN A 33 -5.60 -5.88 21.38
C GLN A 33 -4.23 -6.26 21.95
N GLY A 34 -3.28 -6.54 21.07
CA GLY A 34 -1.87 -6.77 21.43
C GLY A 34 -0.96 -5.88 20.62
N ARG A 35 0.09 -5.34 21.24
CA ARG A 35 1.12 -4.53 20.56
C ARG A 35 2.31 -5.37 20.06
N THR A 36 2.27 -6.68 20.25
CA THR A 36 3.43 -7.56 20.05
C THR A 36 3.15 -8.57 18.94
N GLY A 37 4.04 -8.67 17.97
CA GLY A 37 3.92 -9.60 16.83
C GLY A 37 3.83 -11.08 17.20
N THR A 38 4.18 -11.43 18.45
CA THR A 38 4.01 -12.78 18.99
C THR A 38 2.55 -13.18 19.14
N LEU A 39 1.63 -12.22 19.27
CA LEU A 39 0.21 -12.53 19.48
C LEU A 39 -0.37 -13.31 18.31
N LEU A 40 -0.08 -12.90 17.07
CA LEU A 40 -0.64 -13.56 15.89
C LEU A 40 -0.08 -14.97 15.73
N GLN A 41 1.20 -15.19 16.01
CA GLN A 41 1.81 -16.52 16.06
C GLN A 41 1.13 -17.42 17.10
N CYS A 42 0.91 -16.91 18.31
CA CYS A 42 0.20 -17.67 19.34
C CYS A 42 -1.25 -17.98 18.96
N LEU A 43 -1.93 -17.09 18.24
CA LEU A 43 -3.29 -17.33 17.75
C LEU A 43 -3.32 -18.41 16.66
N LEU A 44 -2.30 -18.47 15.80
CA LEU A 44 -2.15 -19.53 14.80
C LEU A 44 -1.90 -20.90 15.44
N ASP A 45 -1.04 -20.96 16.45
CA ASP A 45 -0.76 -22.18 17.19
C ASP A 45 -2.01 -22.72 17.89
N ASN A 46 -2.92 -21.83 18.29
CA ASN A 46 -4.20 -22.15 18.92
C ASN A 46 -5.39 -22.15 17.94
N SER A 47 -5.16 -22.61 16.71
CA SER A 47 -6.18 -22.75 15.65
C SER A 47 -7.40 -23.61 16.00
N HIS A 48 -7.35 -24.39 17.08
CA HIS A 48 -8.47 -25.19 17.58
C HIS A 48 -9.48 -24.38 18.42
N VAL A 49 -9.11 -23.18 18.88
CA VAL A 49 -9.97 -22.28 19.67
C VAL A 49 -10.39 -21.04 18.86
N VAL A 50 -9.63 -20.71 17.81
CA VAL A 50 -9.78 -19.47 17.04
C VAL A 50 -10.11 -19.78 15.59
N ASP A 51 -11.17 -19.16 15.07
CA ASP A 51 -11.54 -19.26 13.66
C ASP A 51 -10.60 -18.42 12.78
N LEU A 52 -9.54 -19.06 12.26
CA LEU A 52 -8.53 -18.43 11.40
C LEU A 52 -9.08 -17.67 10.18
N PRO A 53 -10.13 -18.13 9.46
CA PRO A 53 -10.62 -17.42 8.27
C PRO A 53 -11.20 -16.03 8.55
N PHE A 54 -11.58 -15.75 9.80
CA PHE A 54 -12.16 -14.47 10.22
C PHE A 54 -11.17 -13.61 11.01
N LEU A 55 -9.91 -14.04 11.12
CA LEU A 55 -8.88 -13.28 11.81
C LEU A 55 -8.50 -12.05 10.96
N GLU A 56 -8.80 -10.86 11.48
CA GLU A 56 -8.35 -9.58 10.92
C GLU A 56 -7.32 -8.94 11.84
N SER A 57 -6.32 -8.29 11.25
CA SER A 57 -5.31 -7.49 11.96
C SER A 57 -5.14 -6.16 11.25
N ASN A 58 -4.85 -5.11 12.01
CA ASN A 58 -4.51 -3.79 11.47
C ASN A 58 -3.01 -3.63 11.15
N ASP A 59 -2.18 -4.60 11.51
CA ASP A 59 -0.75 -4.61 11.20
C ASP A 59 -0.50 -5.32 9.85
N ILE A 60 -0.27 -4.50 8.82
CA ILE A 60 -0.05 -4.95 7.44
C ILE A 60 1.27 -5.73 7.30
N HIS A 61 2.32 -5.35 8.03
CA HIS A 61 3.62 -6.01 7.96
C HIS A 61 3.55 -7.42 8.54
N MET A 62 2.91 -7.56 9.71
CA MET A 62 2.67 -8.86 10.33
C MET A 62 1.84 -9.78 9.44
N MET A 63 0.82 -9.23 8.76
CA MET A 63 -0.02 -10.00 7.84
C MET A 63 0.76 -10.47 6.61
N GLN A 64 1.66 -9.62 6.09
CA GLN A 64 2.54 -9.98 4.98
C GLN A 64 3.48 -11.14 5.35
N GLU A 65 4.10 -11.09 6.52
CA GLU A 65 5.05 -12.12 6.98
C GLU A 65 4.38 -13.47 7.21
N THR A 66 3.12 -13.45 7.64
CA THR A 66 2.38 -14.66 8.01
C THR A 66 1.60 -15.27 6.84
N PHE A 67 0.78 -14.46 6.17
CA PHE A 67 -0.16 -14.92 5.15
C PHE A 67 0.27 -14.56 3.72
N GLY A 68 1.33 -13.75 3.58
CA GLY A 68 1.87 -13.34 2.30
C GLY A 68 1.34 -11.99 1.79
N ILE A 69 1.84 -11.59 0.62
CA ILE A 69 1.65 -10.24 0.08
C ILE A 69 0.19 -9.93 -0.33
N GLU A 70 -0.55 -10.93 -0.82
CA GLU A 70 -1.96 -10.72 -1.22
C GLU A 70 -2.89 -10.51 -0.02
N ALA A 71 -2.61 -11.19 1.10
CA ALA A 71 -3.31 -10.94 2.35
C ALA A 71 -3.05 -9.51 2.85
N ALA A 72 -1.79 -9.08 2.81
CA ALA A 72 -1.41 -7.71 3.17
C ALA A 72 -2.09 -6.66 2.26
N ARG A 73 -2.15 -6.91 0.95
CA ARG A 73 -2.85 -6.03 -0.02
C ARG A 73 -4.33 -5.87 0.33
N ARG A 74 -5.02 -6.97 0.65
CA ARG A 74 -6.44 -6.94 1.02
C ARG A 74 -6.68 -6.23 2.35
N VAL A 75 -5.82 -6.47 3.35
CA VAL A 75 -5.89 -5.76 4.64
C VAL A 75 -5.66 -4.27 4.45
N LEU A 76 -4.65 -3.87 3.68
CA LEU A 76 -4.37 -2.47 3.37
C LEU A 76 -5.59 -1.78 2.73
N GLU A 77 -6.19 -2.40 1.72
CA GLU A 77 -7.40 -1.85 1.07
C GLU A 77 -8.55 -1.66 2.08
N ASN A 78 -8.81 -2.66 2.92
CA ASN A 78 -9.86 -2.59 3.94
C ASN A 78 -9.60 -1.49 4.97
N GLU A 79 -8.37 -1.36 5.46
CA GLU A 79 -8.02 -0.34 6.45
C GLU A 79 -8.12 1.07 5.87
N VAL A 80 -7.68 1.27 4.63
CA VAL A 80 -7.80 2.57 3.95
C VAL A 80 -9.28 2.94 3.77
N VAL A 81 -10.14 2.00 3.37
CA VAL A 81 -11.60 2.23 3.27
C VAL A 81 -12.20 2.56 4.65
N LYS A 82 -11.83 1.83 5.71
CA LYS A 82 -12.29 2.08 7.08
C LYS A 82 -11.92 3.50 7.54
N VAL A 83 -10.69 3.96 7.24
CA VAL A 83 -10.23 5.31 7.60
C VAL A 83 -11.04 6.37 6.86
N PHE A 84 -11.18 6.29 5.53
CA PHE A 84 -11.97 7.29 4.78
C PHE A 84 -13.45 7.29 5.18
N GLY A 85 -14.01 6.11 5.46
CA GLY A 85 -15.38 5.96 5.95
C GLY A 85 -15.63 6.65 7.29
N ALA A 86 -14.67 6.62 8.22
CA ALA A 86 -14.77 7.31 9.50
C ALA A 86 -14.84 8.84 9.37
N TYR A 87 -14.26 9.41 8.33
CA TYR A 87 -14.33 10.84 8.01
C TYR A 87 -15.50 11.20 7.09
N GLY A 88 -16.34 10.25 6.68
CA GLY A 88 -17.46 10.46 5.77
C GLY A 88 -17.03 10.76 4.33
N ILE A 89 -15.77 10.47 3.96
CA ILE A 89 -15.24 10.73 2.62
C ILE A 89 -15.61 9.54 1.74
N GLN A 90 -16.46 9.77 0.74
CA GLN A 90 -16.84 8.76 -0.24
C GLN A 90 -15.82 8.74 -1.38
N VAL A 91 -15.09 7.63 -1.51
CA VAL A 91 -14.11 7.39 -2.58
C VAL A 91 -14.49 6.09 -3.29
N ASP A 92 -14.41 6.06 -4.62
CA ASP A 92 -14.62 4.82 -5.37
C ASP A 92 -13.55 3.79 -4.97
N PRO A 93 -13.93 2.55 -4.58
CA PRO A 93 -12.99 1.53 -4.15
C PRO A 93 -11.93 1.21 -5.21
N ARG A 94 -12.21 1.43 -6.50
CA ARG A 94 -11.24 1.20 -7.58
C ARG A 94 -9.98 2.06 -7.42
N HIS A 95 -10.10 3.28 -6.92
CA HIS A 95 -8.94 4.13 -6.65
C HIS A 95 -8.10 3.61 -5.48
N LEU A 96 -8.76 3.13 -4.43
CA LEU A 96 -8.10 2.62 -3.23
C LEU A 96 -7.44 1.25 -3.49
N SER A 97 -8.06 0.40 -4.31
CA SER A 97 -7.43 -0.84 -4.80
C SER A 97 -6.18 -0.52 -5.60
N LEU A 98 -6.22 0.43 -6.54
CA LEU A 98 -5.05 0.79 -7.35
C LEU A 98 -3.87 1.26 -6.48
N VAL A 99 -4.12 2.05 -5.45
CA VAL A 99 -3.09 2.48 -4.50
C VAL A 99 -2.52 1.28 -3.73
N SER A 100 -3.40 0.39 -3.27
CA SER A 100 -2.99 -0.82 -2.53
C SER A 100 -2.11 -1.71 -3.40
N ASP A 101 -2.50 -1.94 -4.65
CA ASP A 101 -1.75 -2.73 -5.63
C ASP A 101 -0.39 -2.09 -5.91
N PHE A 102 -0.35 -0.77 -6.09
CA PHE A 102 0.90 -0.02 -6.29
C PHE A 102 1.87 -0.17 -5.11
N MET A 103 1.36 -0.18 -3.87
CA MET A 103 2.19 -0.33 -2.67
C MET A 103 2.70 -1.77 -2.45
N THR A 104 2.08 -2.78 -3.07
CA THR A 104 2.45 -4.20 -2.88
C THR A 104 3.04 -4.88 -4.11
N HIS A 105 3.07 -4.22 -5.28
CA HIS A 105 3.51 -4.82 -6.55
C HIS A 105 4.93 -5.41 -6.54
N SER A 106 5.82 -4.90 -5.67
CA SER A 106 7.22 -5.33 -5.57
C SER A 106 7.38 -6.68 -4.82
N GLY A 107 6.29 -7.30 -4.36
CA GLY A 107 6.32 -8.52 -3.54
C GLY A 107 6.51 -8.27 -2.05
N SER A 108 6.69 -7.00 -1.64
CA SER A 108 6.65 -6.55 -0.25
C SER A 108 5.90 -5.23 -0.15
N PHE A 109 5.25 -4.99 0.98
CA PHE A 109 4.59 -3.73 1.28
C PHE A 109 5.62 -2.62 1.42
N ARG A 110 5.45 -1.55 0.63
CA ARG A 110 6.31 -0.37 0.66
C ARG A 110 5.47 0.89 0.71
N GLY A 111 5.81 1.75 1.66
CA GLY A 111 5.18 3.07 1.78
C GLY A 111 5.55 4.00 0.62
N CYS A 112 4.66 4.93 0.29
CA CYS A 112 4.91 6.03 -0.64
C CYS A 112 5.79 7.12 0.01
N ASN A 113 7.03 6.77 0.34
CA ASN A 113 7.99 7.68 0.98
C ASN A 113 9.39 7.53 0.37
N ARG A 114 10.32 8.40 0.78
CA ARG A 114 11.72 8.42 0.29
C ARG A 114 12.49 7.11 0.44
N THR A 115 12.10 6.24 1.39
CA THR A 115 12.74 4.95 1.67
C THR A 115 12.02 3.77 1.02
N GLY A 116 10.77 3.95 0.59
CA GLY A 116 9.89 2.89 0.14
C GLY A 116 9.89 2.74 -1.38
N THR A 117 8.88 3.29 -2.04
CA THR A 117 8.63 3.11 -3.48
C THR A 117 9.51 3.97 -4.38
N ILE A 118 9.87 5.20 -3.95
CA ILE A 118 10.59 6.17 -4.80
C ILE A 118 11.95 5.66 -5.30
N PRO A 119 12.82 5.04 -4.48
CA PRO A 119 14.11 4.56 -4.94
C PRO A 119 14.04 3.39 -5.94
N GLN A 120 12.87 2.77 -6.11
CA GLN A 120 12.69 1.66 -7.06
C GLN A 120 12.51 2.14 -8.50
N PHE A 121 12.12 3.40 -8.69
CA PHE A 121 11.97 3.95 -10.04
C PHE A 121 13.33 4.02 -10.74
N GLY A 122 13.41 3.55 -11.97
CA GLY A 122 14.66 3.52 -12.74
C GLY A 122 15.17 4.88 -13.25
N SER A 123 14.39 5.96 -13.10
CA SER A 123 14.74 7.29 -13.61
C SER A 123 15.38 8.16 -12.52
N PRO A 124 16.68 8.52 -12.65
CA PRO A 124 17.34 9.46 -11.75
C PRO A 124 16.66 10.83 -11.64
N LEU A 125 16.17 11.38 -12.75
CA LEU A 125 15.52 12.69 -12.75
C LEU A 125 14.20 12.65 -11.98
N LEU A 126 13.40 11.58 -12.15
CA LEU A 126 12.21 11.35 -11.35
C LEU A 126 12.53 11.27 -9.85
N GLN A 127 13.58 10.54 -9.47
CA GLN A 127 14.01 10.44 -8.07
C GLN A 127 14.43 11.82 -7.51
N MET A 128 15.16 12.61 -8.30
CA MET A 128 15.61 13.95 -7.90
C MET A 128 14.46 14.94 -7.74
N SER A 129 13.39 14.82 -8.54
CA SER A 129 12.21 15.69 -8.46
C SER A 129 11.33 15.44 -7.23
N PHE A 130 11.39 14.26 -6.61
CA PHE A 130 10.60 13.96 -5.42
C PHE A 130 11.20 14.62 -4.17
N GLU A 131 12.33 14.11 -3.68
CA GLU A 131 13.02 14.61 -2.48
C GLU A 131 14.52 14.26 -2.53
N THR A 132 15.37 14.97 -1.77
CA THR A 132 16.81 14.62 -1.60
C THR A 132 17.63 14.60 -2.91
N ALA A 133 17.37 15.56 -3.81
CA ALA A 133 18.01 15.66 -5.13
C ALA A 133 19.54 15.49 -5.13
N THR A 134 20.26 16.15 -4.22
CA THR A 134 21.73 16.06 -4.15
C THR A 134 22.24 14.65 -3.85
N GLN A 135 21.52 13.88 -3.02
CA GLN A 135 21.91 12.51 -2.68
C GLN A 135 21.71 11.59 -3.88
N PHE A 136 20.56 11.69 -4.54
CA PHE A 136 20.28 10.91 -5.76
C PHE A 136 21.23 11.29 -6.89
N LEU A 137 21.49 12.58 -7.11
CA LEU A 137 22.45 13.05 -8.12
C LEU A 137 23.85 12.47 -7.87
N ARG A 138 24.37 12.59 -6.63
CA ARG A 138 25.67 12.04 -6.26
C ARG A 138 25.72 10.53 -6.51
N LYS A 139 24.66 9.82 -6.11
CA LYS A 139 24.53 8.37 -6.33
C LYS A 139 24.56 8.04 -7.82
N SER A 140 23.75 8.71 -8.63
CA SER A 140 23.69 8.49 -10.08
C SER A 140 25.02 8.77 -10.78
N VAL A 141 25.75 9.82 -10.37
CA VAL A 141 27.10 10.11 -10.91
C VAL A 141 28.09 9.02 -10.51
N LEU A 142 28.07 8.55 -9.26
CA LEU A 142 28.97 7.49 -8.77
C LEU A 142 28.72 6.15 -9.48
N TYR A 143 27.46 5.80 -9.73
CA TYR A 143 27.07 4.55 -10.38
C TYR A 143 26.92 4.67 -11.91
N ASN A 144 27.25 5.83 -12.49
CA ASN A 144 27.08 6.12 -13.92
C ASN A 144 25.67 5.77 -14.44
N THR A 145 24.64 6.05 -13.63
CA THR A 145 23.24 5.76 -13.96
C THR A 145 22.74 6.74 -15.01
N LYS A 146 22.16 6.22 -16.10
CA LYS A 146 21.56 7.02 -17.17
C LYS A 146 20.04 7.07 -17.00
N ASP A 147 19.43 8.18 -17.39
CA ASP A 147 17.98 8.32 -17.46
C ASP A 147 17.51 8.10 -18.91
N GLU A 148 16.55 7.21 -19.10
CA GLU A 148 15.98 6.89 -20.41
C GLU A 148 14.82 7.82 -20.82
N MET A 149 14.46 8.80 -19.97
CA MET A 149 13.40 9.79 -20.24
C MET A 149 12.08 9.11 -20.65
N GLN A 150 11.71 8.04 -19.94
CA GLN A 150 10.42 7.35 -20.11
C GLN A 150 9.39 7.80 -19.07
N SER A 151 9.86 8.35 -17.95
CA SER A 151 8.97 8.77 -16.86
C SER A 151 8.41 10.16 -17.15
N PRO A 152 7.12 10.41 -16.92
CA PRO A 152 6.52 11.72 -17.18
C PRO A 152 7.30 12.88 -16.54
N SER A 153 7.80 12.68 -15.31
CA SER A 153 8.61 13.70 -14.61
C SER A 153 9.94 13.98 -15.30
N SER A 154 10.64 12.96 -15.80
CA SER A 154 11.92 13.15 -16.50
C SER A 154 11.73 13.78 -17.88
N ASN A 155 10.69 13.41 -18.62
CA ASN A 155 10.33 14.06 -19.89
C ASN A 155 10.05 15.55 -19.68
N ILE A 156 9.21 15.90 -18.72
CA ILE A 156 8.84 17.31 -18.44
C ILE A 156 10.07 18.10 -17.98
N ALA A 157 10.93 17.54 -17.13
CA ALA A 157 12.15 18.20 -16.68
C ALA A 157 13.10 18.55 -17.84
N CYS A 158 13.13 17.73 -18.90
CA CYS A 158 13.92 17.95 -20.10
C CYS A 158 13.17 18.69 -21.22
N GLY A 159 11.90 19.07 -21.01
CA GLY A 159 11.07 19.72 -22.02
C GLY A 159 10.66 18.81 -23.18
N GLN A 160 10.67 17.49 -22.98
CA GLN A 160 10.23 16.49 -23.95
C GLN A 160 8.75 16.15 -23.77
N LEU A 161 8.10 15.71 -24.85
CA LEU A 161 6.75 15.18 -24.78
C LEU A 161 6.73 13.88 -23.94
N VAL A 162 5.71 13.72 -23.11
CA VAL A 162 5.45 12.46 -22.39
C VAL A 162 4.81 11.48 -23.37
N THR A 163 5.54 10.44 -23.75
CA THR A 163 5.06 9.42 -24.71
C THR A 163 4.28 8.28 -24.07
N THR A 164 4.34 8.15 -22.74
CA THR A 164 3.80 7.00 -22.00
C THR A 164 2.34 7.16 -21.55
N SER A 165 1.77 8.36 -21.62
CA SER A 165 0.39 8.61 -21.19
C SER A 165 -0.25 9.80 -21.91
N GLY A 166 -1.58 9.87 -21.88
CA GLY A 166 -2.34 10.95 -22.49
C GLY A 166 -2.26 10.94 -24.02
N THR A 167 -2.18 12.13 -24.63
CA THR A 167 -2.16 12.30 -26.09
C THR A 167 -0.82 11.98 -26.72
N GLY A 168 0.26 11.89 -25.95
CA GLY A 168 1.58 11.54 -26.47
C GLY A 168 1.75 10.04 -26.77
N VAL A 169 0.75 9.21 -26.47
CA VAL A 169 0.75 7.76 -26.77
C VAL A 169 0.49 7.48 -28.25
N CYS A 170 -0.10 8.45 -28.97
CA CYS A 170 -0.50 8.28 -30.36
C CYS A 170 0.15 9.34 -31.25
N ASP A 171 0.70 8.87 -32.37
CA ASP A 171 1.27 9.70 -33.42
C ASP A 171 0.34 9.83 -34.61
N LEU A 172 0.36 10.99 -35.26
CA LEU A 172 -0.37 11.25 -36.50
C LEU A 172 0.53 10.95 -37.70
N LEU A 173 0.16 9.94 -38.48
CA LEU A 173 0.82 9.61 -39.74
C LEU A 173 -0.01 10.14 -40.91
N VAL A 174 0.63 10.95 -41.75
CA VAL A 174 0.01 11.58 -42.92
C VAL A 174 0.57 10.94 -44.19
N ASP A 175 -0.30 10.41 -45.05
CA ASP A 175 0.09 9.81 -46.34
C ASP A 175 0.44 10.90 -47.37
N THR A 176 1.69 11.35 -47.34
CA THR A 176 2.21 12.44 -48.17
C THR A 176 2.03 12.24 -49.66
N LYS A 177 1.93 10.99 -50.16
CA LYS A 177 1.73 10.71 -51.59
C LYS A 177 0.36 11.16 -52.09
N LYS A 178 -0.68 11.05 -51.27
CA LYS A 178 -2.03 11.55 -51.60
C LYS A 178 -2.13 13.07 -51.48
N TYR A 179 -1.39 13.68 -50.56
CA TYR A 179 -1.40 15.14 -50.38
C TYR A 179 -0.68 15.89 -51.51
N LEU A 180 0.37 15.30 -52.10
CA LEU A 180 1.13 15.93 -53.19
C LEU A 180 0.55 15.69 -54.59
N ALA A 181 -0.49 14.85 -54.71
CA ALA A 181 -1.13 14.50 -55.97
C ALA A 181 -2.34 15.40 -56.35
N ASN A 182 -2.70 16.34 -55.47
CA ASN A 182 -3.68 17.41 -55.70
C ASN A 182 -2.95 18.76 -55.69
#